data_AF-A0A5C6EDY3-F1
#
_entry.id   AF-A0A5C6EDY3-F1
#
_cell.length_a   1.000
_cell.length_b   1.000
_cell.length_c   1.000
_cell.angle_alpha   90.00
_cell.angle_beta   90.00
_cell.angle_gamma   90.00
#
_symmetry.space_group_name_H-M   'P 1'
#
loop_
_entity.id
_entity.type
_entity.pdbx_description
1 polymer ?
#
loop_
_entity_poly.entity_id
_entity_poly.type
_entity_poly.pdbx_seq_one_letter_code
_entity_poly.pdbx_strand_id
1 'polypeptide(L)'
;MARFELYNSRLSSQFYRLARWERRSHCRPSQINRPFHTRDAGMSESPIKLLLVDDEQDSRRSSARWMLRKGHDVTDVESAAEAMSLLEREHFDVGVFDMNMPGMSGLELLQRVQQDNIDIEVIMLTGQGTVETAVSAMKMGACDFISKPCSLGDLEFHCFRARERHELKKENKQLKAVISRTRPVAKLVGQSKSIREVARMIDKVAPTTKPVLIQGESGTGKEVVAQAIQQASQFADKPFVTVNCAALPENLVESELFGHQKGSFTGATAEKPGLFEIADGGTLFIDEIGELPLALQPKLLRVLEDGSLRRVGSHCERKVKVRIIAATNRNLKAEVDAGNFREDLYYRINVLSINLPPLRDRMGDIDGLIEHFLPKSYHLDSCVRDAFATYSWPGNIRQLINVLERATILADQFEISLDDLPDEIAHFGEIPPAFASGSSMVGGALSLETFQRMLGDPQFKLDDIVRVHVMEVLAREDGNKAGAARKLGIHRRKLYRLLDRFNGRPSVVKTTEERVCESIR
;
A
#
# COMPACT_ATOMS: atom_id res chain seq x y z
N MET A 1 -50.66 -14.89 41.38
CA MET A 1 -51.25 -15.93 40.51
C MET A 1 -52.68 -15.55 40.12
N ALA A 2 -52.77 -14.51 39.30
CA ALA A 2 -53.87 -14.13 38.42
C ALA A 2 -53.25 -13.02 37.53
N ARG A 3 -53.34 -13.14 36.19
CA ARG A 3 -52.60 -12.40 35.13
C ARG A 3 -51.27 -13.00 34.63
N PHE A 4 -51.31 -14.23 34.11
CA PHE A 4 -50.32 -14.67 33.10
C PHE A 4 -50.86 -15.68 32.05
N GLU A 5 -52.18 -15.72 31.82
CA GLU A 5 -52.81 -16.74 30.94
C GLU A 5 -53.77 -16.20 29.87
N LEU A 6 -53.67 -14.92 29.47
CA LEU A 6 -54.60 -14.32 28.49
C LEU A 6 -53.92 -13.60 27.31
N TYR A 7 -52.77 -14.07 26.84
CA TYR A 7 -52.12 -13.50 25.64
C TYR A 7 -51.56 -14.51 24.64
N ASN A 8 -52.02 -15.77 24.70
CA ASN A 8 -51.53 -16.86 23.83
C ASN A 8 -52.60 -17.54 22.98
N SER A 9 -53.70 -16.85 22.65
CA SER A 9 -54.82 -17.44 21.88
C SER A 9 -55.41 -16.54 20.78
N ARG A 10 -54.64 -15.60 20.21
CA ARG A 10 -55.20 -14.67 19.18
C ARG A 10 -54.28 -14.20 18.04
N LEU A 11 -53.28 -14.98 17.63
CA LEU A 11 -52.53 -14.73 16.37
C LEU A 11 -52.33 -15.97 15.49
N SER A 12 -53.19 -16.98 15.64
CA SER A 12 -53.28 -18.15 14.76
C SER A 12 -54.58 -18.13 13.95
N SER A 13 -54.85 -17.05 13.20
CA SER A 13 -56.05 -16.94 12.36
C SER A 13 -56.05 -15.64 11.54
N GLN A 14 -55.10 -15.45 10.62
CA GLN A 14 -55.26 -14.44 9.56
C GLN A 14 -54.33 -14.63 8.34
N PHE A 15 -53.86 -15.86 8.09
CA PHE A 15 -53.04 -16.21 6.92
C PHE A 15 -53.80 -16.93 5.79
N TYR A 16 -55.14 -16.89 5.82
CA TYR A 16 -55.99 -17.43 4.76
C TYR A 16 -57.07 -16.42 4.39
N ARG A 17 -56.84 -15.68 3.28
CA ARG A 17 -57.82 -15.05 2.37
C ARG A 17 -57.19 -13.80 1.75
N LEU A 18 -56.62 -13.95 0.56
CA LEU A 18 -56.72 -13.00 -0.56
C LEU A 18 -55.86 -13.50 -1.74
N ALA A 19 -56.28 -14.65 -2.27
CA ALA A 19 -56.05 -15.00 -3.67
C ALA A 19 -57.35 -14.69 -4.43
N ARG A 20 -57.21 -14.18 -5.66
CA ARG A 20 -58.24 -13.74 -6.63
C ARG A 20 -58.76 -12.31 -6.50
N TRP A 21 -58.10 -11.40 -7.21
CA TRP A 21 -58.78 -10.57 -8.20
C TRP A 21 -57.84 -10.29 -9.39
N GLU A 22 -58.43 -10.21 -10.57
CA GLU A 22 -57.84 -10.49 -11.88
C GLU A 22 -57.45 -9.24 -12.70
N ARG A 23 -56.41 -9.44 -13.53
CA ARG A 23 -56.27 -9.09 -14.97
C ARG A 23 -56.10 -7.64 -15.48
N ARG A 24 -55.13 -7.58 -16.41
CA ARG A 24 -54.79 -6.60 -17.50
C ARG A 24 -53.64 -5.67 -17.09
N SER A 25 -52.45 -5.77 -17.69
CA SER A 25 -52.18 -5.57 -19.13
C SER A 25 -51.00 -6.40 -19.66
N HIS A 26 -50.98 -6.53 -20.99
CA HIS A 26 -50.21 -7.46 -21.81
C HIS A 26 -48.74 -7.04 -22.01
N CYS A 27 -47.81 -8.01 -22.01
CA CYS A 27 -46.97 -8.38 -23.17
C CYS A 27 -46.11 -9.64 -22.84
N ARG A 28 -46.09 -10.61 -23.76
CA ARG A 28 -45.39 -11.92 -23.69
C ARG A 28 -43.93 -11.81 -24.25
N PRO A 29 -43.17 -12.93 -24.47
CA PRO A 29 -42.42 -13.69 -23.47
C PRO A 29 -40.95 -13.96 -23.91
N SER A 30 -40.04 -14.26 -22.98
CA SER A 30 -38.88 -15.10 -23.30
C SER A 30 -38.64 -16.13 -22.20
N GLN A 31 -38.27 -17.32 -22.63
CA GLN A 31 -38.62 -18.60 -22.01
C GLN A 31 -37.95 -18.86 -20.65
N ILE A 32 -38.78 -19.34 -19.73
CA ILE A 32 -38.43 -20.01 -18.48
C ILE A 32 -38.24 -21.49 -18.78
N ASN A 33 -37.10 -22.06 -18.35
CA ASN A 33 -37.09 -23.39 -17.75
C ASN A 33 -35.78 -23.63 -16.98
N ARG A 34 -35.82 -23.44 -15.66
CA ARG A 34 -34.94 -24.18 -14.74
C ARG A 34 -35.77 -24.58 -13.52
N PRO A 35 -35.94 -25.89 -13.24
CA PRO A 35 -36.63 -26.34 -12.06
C PRO A 35 -35.77 -26.06 -10.82
N PHE A 36 -36.45 -25.80 -9.71
CA PHE A 36 -35.88 -25.85 -8.37
C PHE A 36 -35.28 -27.24 -8.13
N HIS A 37 -33.96 -27.37 -8.29
CA HIS A 37 -33.22 -28.49 -7.75
C HIS A 37 -32.83 -28.17 -6.30
N THR A 38 -33.30 -29.02 -5.40
CA THR A 38 -32.67 -29.31 -4.11
C THR A 38 -31.15 -29.34 -4.28
N ARG A 39 -30.45 -28.55 -3.46
CA ARG A 39 -28.98 -28.54 -3.39
C ARG A 39 -28.50 -29.89 -2.87
N ASP A 40 -28.28 -30.85 -3.76
CA ASP A 40 -27.17 -31.78 -3.60
C ASP A 40 -25.92 -30.99 -3.99
N ALA A 41 -25.17 -30.56 -2.98
CA ALA A 41 -23.87 -29.97 -3.15
C ALA A 41 -22.92 -31.07 -3.66
N GLY A 42 -22.76 -31.16 -4.99
CA GLY A 42 -21.63 -31.86 -5.57
C GLY A 42 -20.36 -31.16 -5.08
N MET A 43 -19.62 -31.82 -4.19
CA MET A 43 -18.24 -31.48 -3.81
C MET A 43 -17.41 -31.49 -5.10
N SER A 44 -17.26 -30.32 -5.72
CA SER A 44 -16.34 -30.13 -6.82
C SER A 44 -14.94 -30.02 -6.22
N GLU A 45 -14.19 -31.10 -6.16
CA GLU A 45 -12.91 -31.11 -5.45
C GLU A 45 -11.83 -31.83 -6.24
N SER A 46 -10.71 -31.13 -6.36
CA SER A 46 -9.41 -31.71 -6.67
C SER A 46 -9.13 -32.92 -5.76
N PRO A 47 -8.47 -33.97 -6.29
CA PRO A 47 -8.10 -35.13 -5.48
C PRO A 47 -7.20 -34.68 -4.31
N ILE A 48 -7.58 -35.06 -3.09
CA ILE A 48 -6.74 -34.85 -1.90
C ILE A 48 -5.63 -35.89 -1.94
N LYS A 49 -4.36 -35.49 -1.78
CA LYS A 49 -3.26 -36.44 -1.62
C LYS A 49 -3.08 -36.81 -0.15
N LEU A 50 -3.55 -37.99 0.22
CA LEU A 50 -3.69 -38.50 1.58
C LEU A 50 -2.62 -39.54 1.92
N LEU A 51 -1.98 -39.38 3.07
CA LEU A 51 -1.15 -40.42 3.70
C LEU A 51 -1.91 -41.02 4.88
N LEU A 52 -2.28 -42.30 4.81
CA LEU A 52 -3.00 -43.00 5.87
C LEU A 52 -2.07 -43.99 6.57
N VAL A 53 -1.88 -43.82 7.87
CA VAL A 53 -0.94 -44.62 8.68
C VAL A 53 -1.72 -45.32 9.78
N ASP A 54 -1.88 -46.63 9.66
CA ASP A 54 -2.71 -47.43 10.57
C ASP A 54 -2.21 -48.89 10.59
N ASP A 55 -1.91 -49.43 11.77
CA ASP A 55 -1.43 -50.81 11.94
C ASP A 55 -2.58 -51.83 11.81
N GLU A 56 -3.82 -51.42 12.06
CA GLU A 56 -5.00 -52.25 11.94
C GLU A 56 -5.41 -52.39 10.47
N GLN A 57 -5.09 -53.55 9.89
CA GLN A 57 -5.28 -53.82 8.45
C GLN A 57 -6.71 -53.60 7.95
N ASP A 58 -7.73 -53.97 8.72
CA ASP A 58 -9.13 -53.84 8.32
C ASP A 58 -9.59 -52.38 8.29
N SER A 59 -9.22 -51.60 9.32
CA SER A 59 -9.45 -50.15 9.39
C SER A 59 -8.71 -49.41 8.26
N ARG A 60 -7.41 -49.71 8.08
CA ARG A 60 -6.57 -49.14 7.02
C ARG A 60 -7.17 -49.36 5.63
N ARG A 61 -7.43 -50.61 5.27
CA ARG A 61 -7.92 -50.98 3.93
C ARG A 61 -9.33 -50.47 3.66
N SER A 62 -10.20 -50.45 4.68
CA SER A 62 -11.56 -49.93 4.54
C SER A 62 -11.56 -48.43 4.29
N SER A 63 -10.74 -47.69 5.03
CA SER A 63 -10.57 -46.24 4.90
C SER A 63 -9.93 -45.88 3.56
N ALA A 64 -8.84 -46.56 3.17
CA ALA A 64 -8.19 -46.34 1.88
C ALA A 64 -9.14 -46.61 0.70
N ARG A 65 -9.88 -47.73 0.74
CA ARG A 65 -10.86 -48.07 -0.31
C ARG A 65 -12.00 -47.05 -0.39
N TRP A 66 -12.44 -46.50 0.74
CA TRP A 66 -13.46 -45.44 0.74
C TRP A 66 -12.94 -44.18 0.07
N MET A 67 -11.79 -43.69 0.50
CA MET A 67 -11.18 -42.45 -0.01
C MET A 67 -10.85 -42.56 -1.51
N LEU A 68 -10.33 -43.71 -1.96
CA LEU A 68 -10.10 -43.98 -3.40
C LEU A 68 -11.41 -43.95 -4.20
N ARG A 69 -12.51 -44.50 -3.68
CA ARG A 69 -13.83 -44.44 -4.35
C ARG A 69 -14.40 -43.03 -4.45
N LYS A 70 -14.01 -42.14 -3.53
CA LYS A 70 -14.38 -40.72 -3.56
C LYS A 70 -13.49 -39.88 -4.47
N GLY A 71 -12.47 -40.51 -5.10
CA GLY A 71 -11.62 -39.87 -6.09
C GLY A 71 -10.41 -39.16 -5.51
N HIS A 72 -9.99 -39.51 -4.29
CA HIS A 72 -8.76 -39.00 -3.68
C HIS A 72 -7.54 -39.88 -4.00
N ASP A 73 -6.34 -39.30 -3.94
CA ASP A 73 -5.08 -40.02 -4.08
C ASP A 73 -4.62 -40.48 -2.70
N VAL A 74 -4.54 -41.79 -2.46
CA VAL A 74 -4.35 -42.36 -1.13
C VAL A 74 -3.15 -43.28 -1.13
N THR A 75 -2.19 -42.98 -0.26
CA THR A 75 -1.09 -43.87 0.08
C THR A 75 -1.31 -44.37 1.50
N ASP A 76 -1.54 -45.68 1.67
CA ASP A 76 -1.70 -46.30 2.98
C ASP A 76 -0.46 -47.11 3.37
N VAL A 77 -0.03 -46.95 4.62
CA VAL A 77 1.12 -47.63 5.21
C VAL A 77 0.80 -48.17 6.60
N GLU A 78 1.54 -49.18 7.02
CA GLU A 78 1.27 -49.89 8.28
C GLU A 78 2.13 -49.43 9.46
N SER A 79 3.16 -48.61 9.19
CA SER A 79 4.09 -48.17 10.23
C SER A 79 4.48 -46.70 10.07
N ALA A 80 4.72 -46.05 11.21
CA ALA A 80 5.23 -44.68 11.23
C ALA A 80 6.61 -44.52 10.56
N ALA A 81 7.45 -45.56 10.57
CA ALA A 81 8.77 -45.53 9.92
C ALA A 81 8.66 -45.46 8.39
N GLU A 82 7.72 -46.21 7.81
CA GLU A 82 7.42 -46.14 6.39
C GLU A 82 6.78 -44.80 6.01
N ALA A 83 5.87 -44.30 6.86
CA ALA A 83 5.27 -42.97 6.70
C ALA A 83 6.32 -41.85 6.63
N MET A 84 7.30 -41.84 7.55
CA MET A 84 8.40 -40.87 7.51
C MET A 84 9.24 -40.99 6.23
N SER A 85 9.57 -42.21 5.81
CA SER A 85 10.35 -42.43 4.59
C SER A 85 9.63 -41.90 3.33
N LEU A 86 8.29 -41.94 3.33
CA LEU A 86 7.47 -41.38 2.25
C LEU A 86 7.38 -39.86 2.35
N LEU A 87 7.20 -39.29 3.55
CA LEU A 87 7.13 -37.84 3.76
C LEU A 87 8.43 -37.12 3.39
N GLU A 88 9.57 -37.80 3.42
CA GLU A 88 10.85 -37.27 2.93
C GLU A 88 10.95 -37.21 1.40
N ARG A 89 10.22 -38.08 0.69
CA ARG A 89 10.33 -38.25 -0.77
C ARG A 89 9.19 -37.62 -1.53
N GLU A 90 8.03 -37.55 -0.91
CA GLU A 90 6.78 -37.14 -1.50
C GLU A 90 6.03 -36.14 -0.62
N HIS A 91 5.24 -35.29 -1.28
CA HIS A 91 4.37 -34.34 -0.60
C HIS A 91 2.97 -34.94 -0.49
N PHE A 92 2.31 -34.67 0.63
CA PHE A 92 0.94 -35.04 0.93
C PHE A 92 0.21 -33.83 1.51
N ASP A 93 -1.07 -33.66 1.19
CA ASP A 93 -1.88 -32.54 1.71
C ASP A 93 -2.35 -32.82 3.13
N VAL A 94 -2.75 -34.08 3.40
CA VAL A 94 -3.34 -34.52 4.67
C VAL A 94 -2.75 -35.85 5.10
N GLY A 95 -2.32 -35.94 6.36
CA GLY A 95 -1.87 -37.16 7.01
C GLY A 95 -2.91 -37.64 8.03
N VAL A 96 -3.27 -38.91 8.01
CA VAL A 96 -4.18 -39.54 8.98
C VAL A 96 -3.36 -40.58 9.75
N PHE A 97 -3.03 -40.31 11.00
CA PHE A 97 -2.10 -41.14 11.78
C PHE A 97 -2.83 -41.82 12.95
N ASP A 98 -2.72 -43.14 13.05
CA ASP A 98 -3.12 -43.84 14.28
C ASP A 98 -2.17 -43.47 15.42
N MET A 99 -2.74 -43.12 16.57
CA MET A 99 -2.00 -42.81 17.78
C MET A 99 -1.23 -44.02 18.31
N ASN A 100 -1.83 -45.22 18.21
CA ASN A 100 -1.31 -46.43 18.84
C ASN A 100 -0.79 -47.40 17.78
N MET A 101 0.46 -47.22 17.37
CA MET A 101 1.13 -48.12 16.43
C MET A 101 2.33 -48.81 17.07
N PRO A 102 2.65 -50.07 16.70
CA PRO A 102 3.83 -50.76 17.17
C PRO A 102 5.11 -50.08 16.69
N GLY A 103 6.10 -50.00 17.58
CA GLY A 103 7.37 -49.33 17.32
C GLY A 103 7.30 -47.84 17.64
N MET A 104 7.07 -47.00 16.62
CA MET A 104 6.97 -45.55 16.76
C MET A 104 5.48 -45.15 16.82
N SER A 105 5.12 -44.42 17.88
CA SER A 105 3.74 -43.97 18.07
C SER A 105 3.33 -42.86 17.09
N GLY A 106 2.03 -42.68 16.86
CA GLY A 106 1.54 -41.59 16.01
C GLY A 106 1.87 -40.19 16.56
N LEU A 107 2.00 -40.05 17.88
CA LEU A 107 2.44 -38.80 18.50
C LEU A 107 3.92 -38.49 18.22
N GLU A 108 4.78 -39.51 18.24
CA GLU A 108 6.19 -39.37 17.86
C GLU A 108 6.35 -39.05 16.38
N LEU A 109 5.49 -39.64 15.53
CA LEU A 109 5.42 -39.32 14.11
C LEU A 109 5.04 -37.86 13.88
N LEU A 110 3.97 -37.37 14.53
CA LEU A 110 3.57 -35.97 14.48
C LEU A 110 4.69 -35.04 14.95
N GLN A 111 5.39 -35.40 16.02
CA GLN A 111 6.50 -34.62 16.54
C GLN A 111 7.64 -34.49 15.51
N ARG A 112 7.99 -35.57 14.82
CA ARG A 112 9.00 -35.54 13.73
C ARG A 112 8.54 -34.69 12.55
N VAL A 113 7.29 -34.84 12.12
CA VAL A 113 6.69 -34.03 11.05
C VAL A 113 6.82 -32.53 11.33
N GLN A 114 6.58 -32.13 12.59
CA GLN A 114 6.72 -30.73 13.01
C GLN A 114 8.17 -30.29 13.15
N GLN A 115 9.08 -31.15 13.63
CA GLN A 115 10.51 -30.85 13.75
C GLN A 115 11.17 -30.65 12.38
N ASP A 116 10.80 -31.47 11.40
CA ASP A 116 11.34 -31.43 10.04
C ASP A 116 10.64 -30.35 9.16
N ASN A 117 9.68 -29.61 9.73
CA ASN A 117 8.86 -28.60 9.04
C ASN A 117 8.20 -29.12 7.76
N ILE A 118 7.71 -30.36 7.80
CA ILE A 118 6.99 -30.97 6.67
C ILE A 118 5.61 -30.31 6.55
N ASP A 119 5.30 -29.79 5.36
CA ASP A 119 4.09 -29.01 5.09
C ASP A 119 2.89 -29.94 4.82
N ILE A 120 2.29 -30.47 5.89
CA ILE A 120 1.14 -31.40 5.87
C ILE A 120 0.19 -31.11 7.05
N GLU A 121 -1.13 -31.22 6.86
CA GLU A 121 -2.08 -31.17 7.97
C GLU A 121 -2.35 -32.58 8.53
N VAL A 122 -2.20 -32.77 9.83
CA VAL A 122 -2.26 -34.12 10.46
C VAL A 122 -3.52 -34.29 11.30
N ILE A 123 -4.28 -35.35 11.01
CA ILE A 123 -5.43 -35.83 11.77
C ILE A 123 -5.01 -37.07 12.56
N MET A 124 -5.29 -37.07 13.87
CA MET A 124 -4.97 -38.22 14.73
C MET A 124 -6.17 -39.15 14.88
N LEU A 125 -5.98 -40.46 14.69
CA LEU A 125 -6.95 -41.51 15.00
C LEU A 125 -6.60 -42.19 16.33
N THR A 126 -7.59 -42.56 17.14
CA THR A 126 -7.32 -43.38 18.34
C THR A 126 -8.50 -44.27 18.73
N GLY A 127 -8.23 -45.50 19.19
CA GLY A 127 -9.26 -46.38 19.76
C GLY A 127 -9.54 -46.17 21.26
N GLN A 128 -8.62 -45.56 22.03
CA GLN A 128 -8.73 -45.37 23.48
C GLN A 128 -8.22 -43.99 23.91
N GLY A 129 -8.72 -42.94 23.29
CA GLY A 129 -8.30 -41.57 23.61
C GLY A 129 -8.83 -41.11 24.95
N THR A 130 -7.94 -40.70 25.86
CA THR A 130 -8.33 -39.81 26.95
C THR A 130 -8.40 -38.38 26.43
N VAL A 131 -9.16 -37.51 27.09
CA VAL A 131 -9.20 -36.07 26.75
C VAL A 131 -7.79 -35.48 26.80
N GLU A 132 -6.94 -35.97 27.71
CA GLU A 132 -5.56 -35.51 27.87
C GLU A 132 -4.68 -35.81 26.66
N THR A 133 -4.78 -37.01 26.07
CA THR A 133 -4.00 -37.37 24.87
C THR A 133 -4.43 -36.57 23.64
N ALA A 134 -5.72 -36.31 23.49
CA ALA A 134 -6.24 -35.47 22.40
C ALA A 134 -5.76 -34.02 22.54
N VAL A 135 -5.79 -33.46 23.75
CA VAL A 135 -5.25 -32.12 24.03
C VAL A 135 -3.75 -32.05 23.77
N SER A 136 -3.00 -33.10 24.10
CA SER A 136 -1.55 -33.18 23.82
C SER A 136 -1.28 -33.18 22.31
N ALA A 137 -2.01 -33.97 21.52
CA ALA A 137 -1.86 -34.01 20.07
C ALA A 137 -2.14 -32.64 19.42
N MET A 138 -3.21 -31.96 19.85
CA MET A 138 -3.56 -30.62 19.35
C MET A 138 -2.48 -29.58 19.72
N LYS A 139 -1.91 -29.65 20.92
CA LYS A 139 -0.79 -28.80 21.33
C LYS A 139 0.48 -29.05 20.53
N MET A 140 0.68 -30.29 20.08
CA MET A 140 1.81 -30.68 19.23
C MET A 140 1.63 -30.31 17.76
N GLY A 141 0.46 -29.82 17.35
CA GLY A 141 0.23 -29.33 15.99
C GLY A 141 -0.66 -30.21 15.11
N ALA A 142 -1.34 -31.22 15.69
CA ALA A 142 -2.43 -31.89 14.99
C ALA A 142 -3.54 -30.88 14.65
N CYS A 143 -4.12 -31.02 13.46
CA CYS A 143 -5.23 -30.15 13.03
C CYS A 143 -6.57 -30.62 13.59
N ASP A 144 -6.73 -31.94 13.78
CA ASP A 144 -7.93 -32.55 14.31
C ASP A 144 -7.65 -33.93 14.93
N PHE A 145 -8.65 -34.48 15.62
CA PHE A 145 -8.60 -35.75 16.31
C PHE A 145 -9.93 -36.51 16.17
N ILE A 146 -9.86 -37.80 15.87
CA ILE A 146 -11.02 -38.67 15.64
C ILE A 146 -10.89 -39.96 16.45
N SER A 147 -11.95 -40.32 17.18
CA SER A 147 -12.03 -41.57 17.93
C SER A 147 -12.49 -42.73 17.02
N LYS A 148 -11.74 -43.83 17.00
CA LYS A 148 -12.14 -45.13 16.47
C LYS A 148 -13.11 -45.83 17.45
N PRO A 149 -14.15 -46.53 16.95
CA PRO A 149 -14.54 -46.62 15.54
C PRO A 149 -15.20 -45.32 15.05
N CYS A 150 -14.77 -44.81 13.90
CA CYS A 150 -15.34 -43.62 13.25
C CYS A 150 -16.07 -44.00 11.96
N SER A 151 -17.07 -43.22 11.56
CA SER A 151 -17.68 -43.41 10.25
C SER A 151 -16.73 -42.92 9.14
N LEU A 152 -16.69 -43.63 8.01
CA LEU A 152 -15.83 -43.25 6.88
C LEU A 152 -16.22 -41.90 6.27
N GLY A 153 -17.51 -41.52 6.40
CA GLY A 153 -17.99 -40.19 6.00
C GLY A 153 -17.49 -39.08 6.92
N ASP A 154 -17.39 -39.33 8.23
CA ASP A 154 -16.80 -38.37 9.17
C ASP A 154 -15.32 -38.18 8.87
N LEU A 155 -14.58 -39.27 8.65
CA LEU A 155 -13.16 -39.20 8.27
C LEU A 155 -12.95 -38.37 6.99
N GLU A 156 -13.79 -38.59 5.97
CA GLU A 156 -13.78 -37.80 4.72
C GLU A 156 -14.05 -36.31 4.98
N PHE A 157 -15.03 -35.98 5.82
CA PHE A 157 -15.33 -34.59 6.17
C PHE A 157 -14.15 -33.91 6.87
N HIS A 158 -13.50 -34.59 7.82
CA HIS A 158 -12.33 -34.06 8.52
C HIS A 158 -11.12 -33.89 7.58
N CYS A 159 -10.87 -34.86 6.69
CA CYS A 159 -9.83 -34.74 5.66
C CYS A 159 -10.08 -33.55 4.73
N PHE A 160 -11.33 -33.30 4.34
CA PHE A 160 -11.67 -32.15 3.52
C PHE A 160 -11.36 -30.81 4.23
N ARG A 161 -11.74 -30.68 5.50
CA ARG A 161 -11.47 -29.47 6.31
C ARG A 161 -9.98 -29.27 6.54
N ALA A 162 -9.22 -30.34 6.71
CA ALA A 162 -7.76 -30.30 6.78
C ALA A 162 -7.15 -29.80 5.47
N ARG A 163 -7.62 -30.28 4.31
CA ARG A 163 -7.15 -29.79 2.99
C ARG A 163 -7.46 -28.30 2.79
N GLU A 164 -8.68 -27.86 3.08
CA GLU A 164 -9.07 -26.45 2.97
C GLU A 164 -8.13 -25.55 3.79
N ARG A 165 -7.78 -26.00 5.01
CA ARG A 165 -6.80 -25.32 5.86
C ARG A 165 -5.39 -25.32 5.26
N HIS A 166 -4.94 -26.42 4.67
CA HIS A 166 -3.66 -26.51 3.97
C HIS A 166 -3.60 -25.55 2.77
N GLU A 167 -4.64 -25.53 1.93
CA GLU A 167 -4.75 -24.64 0.76
C GLU A 167 -4.69 -23.16 1.17
N LEU A 168 -5.44 -22.78 2.20
CA LEU A 168 -5.43 -21.41 2.72
C LEU A 168 -4.06 -21.00 3.28
N LYS A 169 -3.36 -21.91 3.97
CA LYS A 169 -1.99 -21.65 4.46
C LYS A 169 -1.01 -21.47 3.31
N LYS A 170 -1.10 -22.33 2.28
CA LYS A 170 -0.25 -22.28 1.09
C LYS A 170 -0.47 -21.00 0.29
N GLU A 171 -1.72 -20.61 0.06
CA GLU A 171 -2.08 -19.36 -0.59
C GLU A 171 -1.56 -18.15 0.20
N ASN A 172 -1.73 -18.15 1.53
CA ASN A 172 -1.21 -17.08 2.38
C ASN A 172 0.32 -16.95 2.27
N LYS A 173 1.04 -18.07 2.27
CA LYS A 173 2.51 -18.12 2.12
C LYS A 173 2.95 -17.62 0.75
N GLN A 174 2.26 -18.01 -0.32
CA GLN A 174 2.52 -17.55 -1.67
C GLN A 174 2.25 -16.04 -1.83
N LEU A 175 1.11 -15.55 -1.34
CA LEU A 175 0.76 -14.13 -1.36
C LEU A 175 1.78 -13.29 -0.59
N LYS A 176 2.21 -13.75 0.59
CA LYS A 176 3.29 -13.11 1.35
C LYS A 176 4.61 -13.07 0.56
N ALA A 177 4.99 -14.17 -0.08
CA ALA A 177 6.20 -14.25 -0.89
C ALA A 177 6.15 -13.33 -2.13
N VAL A 178 4.97 -13.19 -2.76
CA VAL A 178 4.77 -12.26 -3.88
C VAL A 178 4.84 -10.82 -3.40
N ILE A 179 4.20 -10.47 -2.28
CA ILE A 179 4.24 -9.12 -1.71
C ILE A 179 5.68 -8.73 -1.33
N SER A 180 6.45 -9.66 -0.75
CA SER A 180 7.86 -9.42 -0.39
C SER A 180 8.78 -9.25 -1.61
N ARG A 181 8.44 -9.85 -2.76
CA ARG A 181 9.22 -9.71 -4.00
C ARG A 181 8.86 -8.46 -4.79
N THR A 182 7.63 -7.99 -4.69
CA THR A 182 7.10 -6.89 -5.53
C THR A 182 7.25 -5.50 -4.88
N ARG A 183 7.40 -5.42 -3.55
CA ARG A 183 7.71 -4.14 -2.88
C ARG A 183 9.22 -4.04 -2.63
N PRO A 184 9.97 -3.18 -3.32
CA PRO A 184 11.33 -2.86 -2.90
C PRO A 184 11.25 -2.34 -1.46
N VAL A 185 12.07 -2.93 -0.59
CA VAL A 185 12.26 -2.51 0.80
C VAL A 185 12.54 -1.01 0.78
N ALA A 186 11.66 -0.18 1.35
CA ALA A 186 11.89 1.25 1.42
C ALA A 186 13.17 1.49 2.23
N LYS A 187 14.26 1.82 1.52
CA LYS A 187 15.57 2.01 2.10
C LYS A 187 15.67 3.45 2.57
N LEU A 188 16.04 3.65 3.83
CA LEU A 188 16.39 4.98 4.32
C LEU A 188 17.70 5.41 3.63
N VAL A 189 17.61 6.40 2.74
CA VAL A 189 18.76 6.95 2.00
C VAL A 189 19.25 8.23 2.67
N GLY A 190 20.57 8.30 2.87
CA GLY A 190 21.28 9.45 3.42
C GLY A 190 22.42 9.04 4.34
N GLN A 191 23.42 9.90 4.46
CA GLN A 191 24.59 9.74 5.33
C GLN A 191 24.82 10.94 6.25
N SER A 192 23.97 11.95 6.22
CA SER A 192 24.02 13.12 7.10
C SER A 192 23.98 12.72 8.58
N LYS A 193 24.53 13.57 9.45
CA LYS A 193 24.50 13.32 10.90
C LYS A 193 23.06 13.16 11.42
N SER A 194 22.15 13.99 10.93
CA SER A 194 20.76 14.03 11.33
C SER A 194 20.00 12.77 10.92
N ILE A 195 20.23 12.22 9.71
CA ILE A 195 19.59 10.94 9.32
C ILE A 195 20.19 9.74 10.06
N ARG A 196 21.48 9.76 10.42
CA ARG A 196 22.08 8.71 11.27
C ARG A 196 21.49 8.72 12.68
N GLU A 197 21.16 9.88 13.22
CA GLU A 197 20.44 9.99 14.50
C GLU A 197 19.03 9.42 14.41
N VAL A 198 18.30 9.70 13.32
CA VAL A 198 17.00 9.06 13.03
C VAL A 198 17.14 7.54 12.95
N ALA A 199 18.12 7.01 12.23
CA ALA A 199 18.38 5.57 12.14
C ALA A 199 18.64 4.94 13.53
N ARG A 200 19.47 5.57 14.36
CA ARG A 200 19.71 5.11 15.74
C ARG A 200 18.44 5.12 16.60
N MET A 201 17.55 6.09 16.39
CA MET A 201 16.27 6.14 17.08
C MET A 201 15.34 5.02 16.61
N ILE A 202 15.31 4.72 15.30
CA ILE A 202 14.57 3.58 14.75
C ILE A 202 15.02 2.28 15.42
N ASP A 203 16.33 2.03 15.52
CA ASP A 203 16.87 0.81 16.15
C ASP A 203 16.46 0.64 17.61
N LYS A 204 16.33 1.75 18.36
CA LYS A 204 15.90 1.75 19.76
C LYS A 204 14.38 1.57 19.91
N VAL A 205 13.61 2.14 19.01
CA VAL A 205 12.15 2.19 19.09
C VAL A 205 11.50 0.95 18.49
N ALA A 206 12.10 0.37 17.44
CA ALA A 206 11.54 -0.76 16.70
C ALA A 206 11.26 -2.01 17.56
N PRO A 207 12.10 -2.41 18.54
CA PRO A 207 11.81 -3.57 19.40
C PRO A 207 10.65 -3.35 20.39
N THR A 208 10.22 -2.10 20.60
CA THR A 208 9.16 -1.78 21.57
C THR A 208 7.76 -1.98 21.00
N THR A 209 6.77 -2.18 21.86
CA THR A 209 5.34 -2.24 21.49
C THR A 209 4.62 -0.91 21.66
N LYS A 210 5.33 0.14 22.09
CA LYS A 210 4.75 1.45 22.40
C LYS A 210 4.39 2.22 21.13
N PRO A 211 3.40 3.12 21.20
CA PRO A 211 3.09 4.03 20.10
C PRO A 211 4.31 4.90 19.73
N VAL A 212 4.47 5.17 18.44
CA VAL A 212 5.53 6.01 17.91
C VAL A 212 4.93 7.16 17.14
N LEU A 213 5.35 8.39 17.45
CA LEU A 213 4.97 9.60 16.74
C LEU A 213 6.13 10.06 15.85
N ILE A 214 5.88 10.17 14.55
CA ILE A 214 6.82 10.63 13.55
C ILE A 214 6.42 12.05 13.14
N GLN A 215 7.27 13.03 13.42
CA GLN A 215 7.01 14.42 13.09
C GLN A 215 7.97 14.89 12.02
N GLY A 216 7.50 15.74 11.12
CA GLY A 216 8.35 16.34 10.10
C GLY A 216 7.53 16.92 8.95
N GLU A 217 8.14 17.86 8.22
CA GLU A 217 7.49 18.54 7.10
C GLU A 217 6.97 17.54 6.05
N SER A 218 6.05 18.02 5.22
CA SER A 218 5.52 17.22 4.11
C SER A 218 6.66 16.83 3.15
N GLY A 219 6.68 15.57 2.72
CA GLY A 219 7.68 15.06 1.78
C GLY A 219 9.06 14.74 2.39
N THR A 220 9.22 14.71 3.71
CA THR A 220 10.49 14.33 4.37
C THR A 220 10.76 12.82 4.44
N GLY A 221 9.78 11.98 4.09
CA GLY A 221 9.90 10.52 4.11
C GLY A 221 9.36 9.83 5.37
N LYS A 222 8.34 10.40 6.03
CA LYS A 222 7.72 9.82 7.24
C LYS A 222 7.26 8.37 7.06
N GLU A 223 6.68 8.04 5.90
CA GLU A 223 6.26 6.68 5.57
C GLU A 223 7.45 5.70 5.49
N VAL A 224 8.57 6.12 4.88
CA VAL A 224 9.80 5.30 4.80
C VAL A 224 10.33 4.99 6.20
N VAL A 225 10.29 5.97 7.11
CA VAL A 225 10.67 5.76 8.52
C VAL A 225 9.71 4.80 9.22
N ALA A 226 8.40 4.91 8.99
CA ALA A 226 7.42 3.98 9.56
C ALA A 226 7.65 2.53 9.09
N GLN A 227 7.94 2.35 7.80
CA GLN A 227 8.27 1.05 7.24
C GLN A 227 9.59 0.50 7.81
N ALA A 228 10.61 1.34 7.99
CA ALA A 228 11.87 0.94 8.61
C ALA A 228 11.67 0.49 10.07
N ILE A 229 10.84 1.20 10.84
CA ILE A 229 10.47 0.79 12.21
C ILE A 229 9.77 -0.58 12.20
N GLN A 230 8.84 -0.80 11.27
CA GLN A 230 8.13 -2.07 11.15
C GLN A 230 9.09 -3.23 10.84
N GLN A 231 10.00 -3.04 9.89
CA GLN A 231 10.96 -4.06 9.48
C GLN A 231 11.97 -4.42 10.57
N ALA A 232 12.40 -3.43 11.37
CA ALA A 232 13.30 -3.66 12.50
C ALA A 232 12.56 -4.15 13.77
N SER A 233 11.25 -4.37 13.71
CA SER A 233 10.44 -4.76 14.88
C SER A 233 10.24 -6.27 15.00
N GLN A 234 9.80 -6.70 16.19
CA GLN A 234 9.34 -8.07 16.43
C GLN A 234 8.08 -8.45 15.62
N PHE A 235 7.43 -7.46 14.98
CA PHE A 235 6.21 -7.63 14.18
C PHE A 235 6.50 -7.60 12.68
N ALA A 236 7.76 -7.68 12.23
CA ALA A 236 8.11 -7.55 10.82
C ALA A 236 7.29 -8.46 9.87
N ASP A 237 6.99 -9.70 10.29
CA ASP A 237 6.20 -10.68 9.53
C ASP A 237 4.67 -10.54 9.71
N LYS A 238 4.22 -9.57 10.51
CA LYS A 238 2.81 -9.29 10.79
C LYS A 238 2.25 -8.22 9.85
N PRO A 239 0.91 -8.07 9.76
CA PRO A 239 0.30 -7.07 8.90
C PRO A 239 0.82 -5.65 9.21
N PHE A 240 1.21 -4.91 8.17
CA PHE A 240 1.50 -3.48 8.23
C PHE A 240 0.46 -2.76 7.39
N VAL A 241 -0.53 -2.18 8.06
CA VAL A 241 -1.66 -1.50 7.44
C VAL A 241 -1.42 0.00 7.47
N THR A 242 -1.62 0.69 6.36
CA THR A 242 -1.38 2.13 6.22
C THR A 242 -2.69 2.86 5.93
N VAL A 243 -2.90 4.01 6.57
CA VAL A 243 -4.03 4.90 6.29
C VAL A 243 -3.57 6.34 6.30
N ASN A 244 -4.06 7.13 5.35
CA ASN A 244 -3.81 8.57 5.31
C ASN A 244 -5.13 9.30 5.62
N CYS A 245 -5.16 10.02 6.74
CA CYS A 245 -6.36 10.72 7.19
C CYS A 245 -6.70 11.94 6.33
N ALA A 246 -5.71 12.59 5.72
CA ALA A 246 -5.91 13.76 4.86
C ALA A 246 -6.55 13.43 3.51
N ALA A 247 -6.41 12.18 3.05
CA ALA A 247 -6.89 11.75 1.73
C ALA A 247 -8.38 11.35 1.71
N LEU A 248 -9.02 11.21 2.88
CA LEU A 248 -10.36 10.64 3.01
C LEU A 248 -11.33 11.66 3.63
N PRO A 249 -12.59 11.74 3.14
CA PRO A 249 -13.66 12.46 3.82
C PRO A 249 -13.90 11.92 5.23
N GLU A 250 -14.29 12.78 6.17
CA GLU A 250 -14.43 12.43 7.60
C GLU A 250 -15.28 11.18 7.86
N ASN A 251 -16.45 11.08 7.21
CA ASN A 251 -17.36 9.94 7.35
C ASN A 251 -16.75 8.62 6.85
N LEU A 252 -15.88 8.70 5.83
CA LEU A 252 -15.16 7.53 5.31
C LEU A 252 -13.98 7.18 6.20
N VAL A 253 -13.29 8.14 6.81
CA VAL A 253 -12.20 7.87 7.78
C VAL A 253 -12.71 7.00 8.92
N GLU A 254 -13.88 7.31 9.47
CA GLU A 254 -14.47 6.50 10.55
C GLU A 254 -14.78 5.06 10.11
N SER A 255 -15.46 4.93 8.97
CA SER A 255 -15.84 3.63 8.39
C SER A 255 -14.62 2.78 8.00
N GLU A 256 -13.56 3.39 7.47
CA GLU A 256 -12.33 2.68 7.15
C GLU A 256 -11.59 2.26 8.42
N LEU A 257 -11.37 3.15 9.40
CA LEU A 257 -10.64 2.82 10.63
C LEU A 257 -11.34 1.75 11.47
N PHE A 258 -12.63 1.96 11.76
CA PHE A 258 -13.38 1.15 12.74
C PHE A 258 -14.31 0.11 12.11
N GLY A 259 -14.56 0.19 10.80
CA GLY A 259 -15.51 -0.68 10.11
C GLY A 259 -16.96 -0.27 10.36
N HIS A 260 -17.88 -0.89 9.63
CA HIS A 260 -19.31 -0.56 9.72
C HIS A 260 -20.21 -1.77 9.57
N GLN A 261 -21.38 -1.71 10.21
CA GLN A 261 -22.46 -2.68 9.97
C GLN A 261 -23.32 -2.27 8.77
N LYS A 262 -23.96 -3.27 8.15
CA LYS A 262 -24.93 -3.04 7.08
C LYS A 262 -26.03 -2.09 7.56
N GLY A 263 -26.31 -1.05 6.77
CA GLY A 263 -27.34 -0.04 7.07
C GLY A 263 -26.94 1.03 8.09
N SER A 264 -25.67 1.11 8.50
CA SER A 264 -25.19 2.12 9.45
C SER A 264 -25.15 3.56 8.90
N PHE A 265 -25.06 3.72 7.58
CA PHE A 265 -25.17 5.00 6.88
C PHE A 265 -25.70 4.78 5.45
N THR A 266 -26.06 5.87 4.76
CA THR A 266 -26.52 5.84 3.37
C THR A 266 -25.42 5.31 2.45
N GLY A 267 -25.57 4.09 1.93
CA GLY A 267 -24.57 3.41 1.10
C GLY A 267 -23.92 2.18 1.74
N ALA A 268 -24.17 1.91 3.03
CA ALA A 268 -23.70 0.71 3.73
C ALA A 268 -24.50 -0.55 3.32
N THR A 269 -24.24 -1.06 2.11
CA THR A 269 -24.95 -2.22 1.53
C THR A 269 -24.51 -3.56 2.14
N ALA A 270 -23.28 -3.63 2.64
CA ALA A 270 -22.68 -4.79 3.30
C ALA A 270 -22.01 -4.38 4.61
N GLU A 271 -21.67 -5.37 5.44
CA GLU A 271 -20.82 -5.15 6.62
C GLU A 271 -19.34 -5.20 6.19
N LYS A 272 -18.51 -4.29 6.71
CA LYS A 272 -17.09 -4.19 6.39
C LYS A 272 -16.24 -4.13 7.68
N PRO A 273 -15.18 -4.97 7.80
CA PRO A 273 -14.23 -4.85 8.91
C PRO A 273 -13.39 -3.58 8.79
N GLY A 274 -13.04 -2.97 9.92
CA GLY A 274 -12.17 -1.79 9.97
C GLY A 274 -10.69 -2.13 9.84
N LEU A 275 -9.87 -1.14 9.52
CA LEU A 275 -8.41 -1.26 9.44
C LEU A 275 -7.78 -1.70 10.77
N PHE A 276 -8.37 -1.33 11.91
CA PHE A 276 -7.93 -1.84 13.21
C PHE A 276 -8.12 -3.35 13.36
N GLU A 277 -9.21 -3.90 12.81
CA GLU A 277 -9.45 -5.34 12.83
C GLU A 277 -8.53 -6.08 11.84
N ILE A 278 -8.25 -5.46 10.69
CA ILE A 278 -7.33 -6.00 9.68
C ILE A 278 -5.88 -5.99 10.19
N ALA A 279 -5.51 -4.97 10.98
CA ALA A 279 -4.18 -4.81 11.56
C ALA A 279 -3.98 -5.61 12.86
N ASP A 280 -4.97 -6.41 13.28
CA ASP A 280 -4.89 -7.14 14.55
C ASP A 280 -3.66 -8.06 14.63
N GLY A 281 -2.92 -7.95 15.73
CA GLY A 281 -1.64 -8.64 15.93
C GLY A 281 -0.45 -8.06 15.13
N GLY A 282 -0.65 -6.95 14.42
CA GLY A 282 0.37 -6.25 13.62
C GLY A 282 0.48 -4.76 13.96
N THR A 283 0.74 -3.96 12.94
CA THR A 283 1.00 -2.52 13.05
C THR A 283 0.07 -1.71 12.13
N LEU A 284 -0.53 -0.66 12.67
CA LEU A 284 -1.28 0.34 11.91
C LEU A 284 -0.46 1.65 11.85
N PHE A 285 -0.14 2.07 10.64
CA PHE A 285 0.46 3.37 10.34
C PHE A 285 -0.61 4.38 9.96
N ILE A 286 -0.73 5.45 10.75
CA ILE A 286 -1.68 6.54 10.54
C ILE A 286 -0.89 7.77 10.08
N ASP A 287 -0.96 8.08 8.79
CA ASP A 287 -0.37 9.29 8.22
C ASP A 287 -1.32 10.47 8.36
N GLU A 288 -0.73 11.63 8.64
CA GLU A 288 -1.40 12.88 8.96
C GLU A 288 -2.47 12.75 10.08
N ILE A 289 -2.07 12.19 11.23
CA ILE A 289 -2.95 12.05 12.42
C ILE A 289 -3.54 13.38 12.92
N GLY A 290 -2.87 14.51 12.63
CA GLY A 290 -3.35 15.85 12.95
C GLY A 290 -4.62 16.26 12.18
N GLU A 291 -4.94 15.57 11.08
CA GLU A 291 -6.18 15.77 10.31
C GLU A 291 -7.34 14.91 10.84
N LEU A 292 -7.13 14.14 11.92
CA LEU A 292 -8.17 13.28 12.46
C LEU A 292 -9.29 14.14 13.10
N PRO A 293 -10.55 14.00 12.66
CA PRO A 293 -11.67 14.76 13.22
C PRO A 293 -11.79 14.59 14.73
N LEU A 294 -12.09 15.68 15.44
CA LEU A 294 -12.21 15.71 16.91
C LEU A 294 -13.16 14.63 17.46
N ALA A 295 -14.23 14.30 16.73
CA ALA A 295 -15.20 13.27 17.11
C ALA A 295 -14.62 11.85 17.11
N LEU A 296 -13.56 11.60 16.33
CA LEU A 296 -12.90 10.28 16.21
C LEU A 296 -11.73 10.12 17.18
N GLN A 297 -11.15 11.21 17.68
CA GLN A 297 -10.03 11.18 18.61
C GLN A 297 -10.31 10.39 19.91
N PRO A 298 -11.49 10.51 20.58
CA PRO A 298 -11.81 9.68 21.74
C PRO A 298 -11.91 8.18 21.41
N LYS A 299 -12.36 7.83 20.21
CA LYS A 299 -12.43 6.42 19.77
C LYS A 299 -11.02 5.86 19.56
N LEU A 300 -10.13 6.65 18.97
CA LEU A 300 -8.72 6.28 18.83
C LEU A 300 -8.03 6.13 20.19
N LEU A 301 -8.27 7.05 21.13
CA LEU A 301 -7.73 6.98 22.49
C LEU A 301 -8.15 5.67 23.18
N ARG A 302 -9.42 5.28 23.07
CA ARG A 302 -9.92 4.03 23.64
C ARG A 302 -9.17 2.80 23.10
N VAL A 303 -8.93 2.74 21.78
CA VAL A 303 -8.13 1.67 21.17
C VAL A 303 -6.69 1.67 21.69
N LEU A 304 -6.08 2.84 21.88
CA LEU A 304 -4.72 2.98 22.44
C LEU A 304 -4.61 2.59 23.92
N GLU A 305 -5.71 2.65 24.68
CA GLU A 305 -5.73 2.36 26.11
C GLU A 305 -5.94 0.87 26.40
N ASP A 306 -7.05 0.30 25.93
CA ASP A 306 -7.47 -1.06 26.26
C ASP A 306 -7.71 -1.96 25.04
N GLY A 307 -7.47 -1.44 23.83
CA GLY A 307 -7.66 -2.16 22.56
C GLY A 307 -9.12 -2.30 22.15
N SER A 308 -10.06 -1.64 22.84
CA SER A 308 -11.48 -1.79 22.54
C SER A 308 -11.97 -0.85 21.43
N LEU A 309 -12.77 -1.40 20.51
CA LEU A 309 -13.40 -0.66 19.42
C LEU A 309 -14.83 -1.15 19.14
N ARG A 310 -15.60 -0.30 18.45
CA ARG A 310 -16.95 -0.62 17.97
C ARG A 310 -17.08 -0.18 16.52
N ARG A 311 -17.70 -1.03 15.69
CA ARG A 311 -18.07 -0.67 14.31
C ARG A 311 -19.12 0.44 14.32
N VAL A 312 -19.14 1.25 13.28
CA VAL A 312 -20.20 2.23 13.05
C VAL A 312 -21.55 1.51 12.97
N GLY A 313 -22.51 1.97 13.77
CA GLY A 313 -23.85 1.37 13.89
C GLY A 313 -23.91 0.09 14.73
N SER A 314 -22.80 -0.39 15.29
CA SER A 314 -22.77 -1.60 16.12
C SER A 314 -22.65 -1.28 17.61
N HIS A 315 -23.38 -2.03 18.44
CA HIS A 315 -23.21 -2.01 19.90
C HIS A 315 -22.21 -3.07 20.39
N CYS A 316 -21.77 -3.97 19.53
CA CYS A 316 -20.83 -5.03 19.88
C CYS A 316 -19.42 -4.46 20.01
N GLU A 317 -18.82 -4.68 21.18
CA GLU A 317 -17.44 -4.30 21.46
C GLU A 317 -16.47 -5.39 21.01
N ARG A 318 -15.39 -4.99 20.35
CA ARG A 318 -14.31 -5.89 19.91
C ARG A 318 -13.00 -5.43 20.51
N LYS A 319 -12.10 -6.39 20.77
CA LYS A 319 -10.74 -6.11 21.24
C LYS A 319 -9.75 -6.46 20.14
N VAL A 320 -8.81 -5.56 19.91
CA VAL A 320 -7.68 -5.74 18.99
C VAL A 320 -6.38 -5.41 19.71
N LYS A 321 -5.28 -6.01 19.27
CA LYS A 321 -3.94 -5.73 19.74
C LYS A 321 -3.09 -5.23 18.58
N VAL A 322 -3.04 -3.91 18.42
CA VAL A 322 -2.37 -3.26 17.29
C VAL A 322 -1.30 -2.29 17.80
N ARG A 323 -0.10 -2.36 17.23
CA ARG A 323 0.92 -1.33 17.43
C ARG A 323 0.59 -0.13 16.55
N ILE A 324 0.62 1.08 17.10
CA ILE A 324 0.32 2.30 16.35
C ILE A 324 1.61 3.06 16.05
N ILE A 325 1.78 3.42 14.79
CA ILE A 325 2.78 4.40 14.34
C ILE A 325 1.98 5.55 13.73
N ALA A 326 2.11 6.76 14.27
CA ALA A 326 1.43 7.94 13.78
C ALA A 326 2.43 8.90 13.15
N ALA A 327 2.04 9.57 12.06
CA ALA A 327 2.83 10.60 11.42
C ALA A 327 2.04 11.89 11.28
N THR A 328 2.73 13.04 11.33
CA THR A 328 2.11 14.34 11.09
C THR A 328 3.11 15.37 10.59
N ASN A 329 2.65 16.27 9.74
CA ASN A 329 3.36 17.50 9.37
C ASN A 329 3.03 18.71 10.25
N ARG A 330 2.00 18.62 11.11
CA ARG A 330 1.53 19.71 11.96
C ARG A 330 2.24 19.71 13.31
N ASN A 331 2.26 20.87 13.95
CA ASN A 331 2.68 20.97 15.34
C ASN A 331 1.50 20.60 16.25
N LEU A 332 1.42 19.32 16.66
CA LEU A 332 0.32 18.83 17.49
C LEU A 332 0.18 19.58 18.82
N LYS A 333 1.27 20.11 19.38
CA LYS A 333 1.18 20.90 20.61
C LYS A 333 0.40 22.19 20.38
N ALA A 334 0.65 22.87 19.26
CA ALA A 334 -0.11 24.05 18.88
C ALA A 334 -1.58 23.71 18.54
N GLU A 335 -1.84 22.54 17.93
CA GLU A 335 -3.22 22.08 17.66
C GLU A 335 -4.00 21.73 18.94
N VAL A 336 -3.30 21.27 19.99
CA VAL A 336 -3.89 21.10 21.33
C VAL A 336 -4.25 22.46 21.92
N ASP A 337 -3.34 23.44 21.86
CA ASP A 337 -3.59 24.80 22.36
C ASP A 337 -4.75 25.49 21.61
N ALA A 338 -4.93 25.19 20.32
CA ALA A 338 -6.05 25.66 19.50
C ALA A 338 -7.36 24.86 19.68
N GLY A 339 -7.35 23.75 20.42
CA GLY A 339 -8.54 22.92 20.65
C GLY A 339 -8.92 22.01 19.48
N ASN A 340 -8.07 21.88 18.45
CA ASN A 340 -8.28 21.00 17.29
C ASN A 340 -7.78 19.57 17.54
N PHE A 341 -6.97 19.38 18.58
CA PHE A 341 -6.47 18.07 18.99
C PHE A 341 -6.62 17.89 20.50
N ARG A 342 -7.02 16.70 20.94
CA ARG A 342 -7.21 16.43 22.36
C ARG A 342 -5.87 16.21 23.06
N GLU A 343 -5.73 16.83 24.22
CA GLU A 343 -4.54 16.75 25.06
C GLU A 343 -4.26 15.30 25.53
N ASP A 344 -5.31 14.57 25.93
CA ASP A 344 -5.21 13.18 26.38
C ASP A 344 -4.65 12.23 25.30
N LEU A 345 -5.16 12.35 24.08
CA LEU A 345 -4.67 11.60 22.92
C LEU A 345 -3.22 11.97 22.60
N TYR A 346 -2.87 13.26 22.64
CA TYR A 346 -1.51 13.73 22.37
C TYR A 346 -0.48 13.06 23.30
N TYR A 347 -0.71 13.06 24.61
CA TYR A 347 0.21 12.40 25.54
C TYR A 347 0.23 10.88 25.38
N ARG A 348 -0.86 10.26 24.94
CA ARG A 348 -0.92 8.80 24.72
C ARG A 348 -0.15 8.36 23.48
N ILE A 349 -0.14 9.15 22.41
CA ILE A 349 0.62 8.85 21.19
C ILE A 349 2.07 9.32 21.28
N ASN A 350 2.34 10.41 22.00
CA ASN A 350 3.66 11.02 22.12
C ASN A 350 4.51 10.35 23.22
N VAL A 351 4.61 9.02 23.19
CA VAL A 351 5.46 8.24 24.10
C VAL A 351 6.89 8.15 23.56
N LEU A 352 7.02 7.88 22.27
CA LEU A 352 8.29 7.84 21.54
C LEU A 352 8.15 8.72 20.31
N SER A 353 8.93 9.80 20.23
CA SER A 353 8.90 10.75 19.12
C SER A 353 10.15 10.65 18.25
N ILE A 354 9.98 10.65 16.93
CA ILE A 354 11.06 10.75 15.96
C ILE A 354 10.80 11.98 15.09
N ASN A 355 11.71 12.95 15.15
CA ASN A 355 11.66 14.17 14.35
C ASN A 355 12.49 13.97 13.09
N LEU A 356 11.85 14.03 11.92
CA LEU A 356 12.53 14.02 10.64
C LEU A 356 12.96 15.44 10.29
N PRO A 357 14.27 15.66 10.07
CA PRO A 357 14.76 16.94 9.61
C PRO A 357 14.32 17.18 8.15
N PRO A 358 14.04 18.45 7.79
CA PRO A 358 13.81 18.82 6.39
C PRO A 358 15.09 18.65 5.57
N LEU A 359 14.95 18.55 4.24
CA LEU A 359 16.06 18.24 3.34
C LEU A 359 17.18 19.30 3.39
N ARG A 360 16.83 20.57 3.62
CA ARG A 360 17.79 21.68 3.84
C ARG A 360 18.71 21.48 5.05
N ASP A 361 18.28 20.74 6.06
CA ASP A 361 19.07 20.45 7.26
C ASP A 361 19.86 19.12 7.12
N ARG A 362 19.80 18.49 5.95
CA ARG A 362 20.40 17.20 5.63
C ARG A 362 21.55 17.36 4.63
N MET A 363 22.51 18.21 4.98
CA MET A 363 23.68 18.49 4.14
C MET A 363 24.39 17.20 3.69
N GLY A 364 24.59 17.05 2.38
CA GLY A 364 25.23 15.89 1.77
C GLY A 364 24.32 14.70 1.48
N ASP A 365 23.04 14.71 1.86
CA ASP A 365 22.11 13.63 1.51
C ASP A 365 21.58 13.73 0.08
N ILE A 366 21.62 14.93 -0.53
CA ILE A 366 21.05 15.20 -1.85
C ILE A 366 21.69 14.34 -2.93
N ASP A 367 23.01 14.21 -2.97
CA ASP A 367 23.70 13.36 -3.95
C ASP A 367 23.29 11.88 -3.84
N GLY A 368 23.20 11.36 -2.61
CA GLY A 368 22.74 9.98 -2.39
C GLY A 368 21.28 9.77 -2.79
N LEU A 369 20.42 10.79 -2.62
CA LEU A 369 19.03 10.74 -3.08
C LEU A 369 18.93 10.82 -4.61
N ILE A 370 19.75 11.67 -5.23
CA ILE A 370 19.88 11.75 -6.70
C ILE A 370 20.28 10.38 -7.25
N GLU A 371 21.35 9.77 -6.73
CA GLU A 371 21.80 8.44 -7.18
C GLU A 371 20.76 7.34 -6.99
N HIS A 372 19.90 7.49 -5.97
CA HIS A 372 18.85 6.53 -5.69
C HIS A 372 17.65 6.65 -6.65
N PHE A 373 17.23 7.88 -6.98
CA PHE A 373 16.03 8.12 -7.78
C PHE A 373 16.32 8.31 -9.27
N LEU A 374 17.52 8.75 -9.65
CA LEU A 374 17.90 8.94 -11.04
C LEU A 374 18.15 7.56 -11.70
N PRO A 375 17.53 7.26 -12.85
CA PRO A 375 17.82 6.02 -13.56
C PRO A 375 19.28 6.01 -14.04
N LYS A 376 19.94 4.85 -13.98
CA LYS A 376 21.38 4.68 -14.30
C LYS A 376 21.79 5.14 -15.71
N SER A 377 20.85 5.25 -16.63
CA SER A 377 21.10 5.73 -17.99
C SER A 377 21.25 7.25 -18.08
N TYR A 378 20.78 8.00 -17.09
CA TYR A 378 20.79 9.46 -17.09
C TYR A 378 21.96 10.03 -16.31
N HIS A 379 22.48 11.14 -16.82
CA HIS A 379 23.56 11.90 -16.19
C HIS A 379 23.09 13.32 -15.91
N LEU A 380 23.48 13.85 -14.75
CA LEU A 380 23.25 15.25 -14.39
C LEU A 380 24.52 16.02 -14.67
N ASP A 381 24.38 17.15 -15.36
CA ASP A 381 25.47 18.10 -15.50
C ASP A 381 25.89 18.64 -14.10
N SER A 382 27.16 18.98 -13.98
CA SER A 382 27.77 19.57 -12.78
C SER A 382 26.97 20.77 -12.25
N CYS A 383 26.56 21.67 -13.16
CA CYS A 383 25.77 22.84 -12.81
C CYS A 383 24.41 22.49 -12.18
N VAL A 384 23.80 21.37 -12.60
CA VAL A 384 22.52 20.90 -12.03
C VAL A 384 22.71 20.35 -10.62
N ARG A 385 23.81 19.64 -10.37
CA ARG A 385 24.14 19.14 -9.02
C ARG A 385 24.36 20.30 -8.05
N ASP A 386 25.05 21.34 -8.48
CA ASP A 386 25.27 22.54 -7.66
C ASP A 386 23.96 23.28 -7.36
N ALA A 387 23.08 23.41 -8.37
CA ALA A 387 21.74 23.97 -8.18
C ALA A 387 20.91 23.15 -7.18
N PHE A 388 20.97 21.81 -7.28
CA PHE A 388 20.27 20.92 -6.36
C PHE A 388 20.82 21.00 -4.94
N ALA A 389 22.14 21.12 -4.77
CA ALA A 389 22.77 21.25 -3.47
C ALA A 389 22.45 22.59 -2.78
N THR A 390 22.23 23.65 -3.57
CA THR A 390 21.99 25.01 -3.06
C THR A 390 20.52 25.29 -2.79
N TYR A 391 19.61 24.67 -3.55
CA TYR A 391 18.18 24.89 -3.41
C TYR A 391 17.65 24.44 -2.03
N SER A 392 16.68 25.20 -1.49
CA SER A 392 16.17 24.99 -0.13
C SER A 392 15.17 23.82 0.00
N TRP A 393 14.64 23.31 -1.11
CA TRP A 393 13.70 22.18 -1.17
C TRP A 393 12.50 22.30 -0.21
N PRO A 394 11.61 23.31 -0.37
CA PRO A 394 10.43 23.49 0.48
C PRO A 394 9.48 22.27 0.46
N GLY A 395 9.42 21.52 -0.65
CA GLY A 395 8.66 20.27 -0.74
C GLY A 395 9.48 19.01 -0.41
N ASN A 396 10.68 19.17 0.13
CA ASN A 396 11.59 18.12 0.57
C ASN A 396 11.82 17.05 -0.52
N ILE A 397 11.91 15.78 -0.14
CA ILE A 397 12.22 14.65 -1.03
C ILE A 397 11.13 14.48 -2.08
N ARG A 398 9.85 14.76 -1.75
CA ARG A 398 8.75 14.68 -2.73
C ARG A 398 8.95 15.66 -3.90
N GLN A 399 9.39 16.89 -3.61
CA GLN A 399 9.72 17.84 -4.66
C GLN A 399 10.94 17.39 -5.47
N LEU A 400 11.98 16.88 -4.81
CA LEU A 400 13.17 16.35 -5.48
C LEU A 400 12.83 15.23 -6.47
N ILE A 401 12.01 14.26 -6.07
CA ILE A 401 11.55 13.16 -6.93
C ILE A 401 10.81 13.72 -8.15
N ASN A 402 9.82 14.60 -7.93
CA ASN A 402 9.03 15.18 -9.00
C ASN A 402 9.90 15.97 -10.01
N VAL A 403 10.91 16.70 -9.51
CA VAL A 403 11.84 17.46 -10.34
C VAL A 403 12.74 16.54 -11.15
N LEU A 404 13.29 15.49 -10.55
CA LEU A 404 14.10 14.47 -11.24
C LEU A 404 13.29 13.72 -12.31
N GLU A 405 12.07 13.29 -12.00
CA GLU A 405 11.17 12.64 -12.95
C GLU A 405 10.84 13.56 -14.13
N ARG A 406 10.49 14.83 -13.85
CA ARG A 406 10.24 15.81 -14.90
C ARG A 406 11.49 16.06 -15.75
N ALA A 407 12.66 16.16 -15.14
CA ALA A 407 13.91 16.40 -15.83
C ALA A 407 14.28 15.22 -16.76
N THR A 408 14.09 13.97 -16.32
CA THR A 408 14.34 12.79 -17.16
C THR A 408 13.39 12.69 -18.37
N ILE A 409 12.16 13.21 -18.26
CA ILE A 409 11.20 13.29 -19.37
C ILE A 409 11.59 14.39 -20.38
N LEU A 410 12.17 15.49 -19.91
CA LEU A 410 12.52 16.65 -20.72
C LEU A 410 13.92 16.58 -21.33
N ALA A 411 14.82 15.82 -20.70
CA ALA A 411 16.21 15.66 -21.09
C ALA A 411 16.36 15.06 -22.49
N ASP A 412 17.19 15.69 -23.29
CA ASP A 412 17.65 15.15 -24.57
C ASP A 412 18.91 14.29 -24.34
N GLN A 413 19.04 13.18 -25.07
CA GLN A 413 20.24 12.32 -25.06
C GLN A 413 20.67 11.77 -23.68
N PHE A 414 19.72 11.63 -22.74
CA PHE A 414 19.98 11.15 -21.37
C PHE A 414 20.88 12.07 -20.52
N GLU A 415 21.07 13.33 -20.93
CA GLU A 415 21.76 14.34 -20.15
C GLU A 415 20.77 15.38 -19.63
N ILE A 416 20.74 15.58 -18.32
CA ILE A 416 19.90 16.58 -17.66
C ILE A 416 20.73 17.86 -17.49
N SER A 417 20.26 18.93 -18.13
CA SER A 417 20.85 20.26 -18.07
C SER A 417 20.00 21.23 -17.24
N LEU A 418 20.53 22.42 -16.93
CA LEU A 418 19.78 23.46 -16.21
C LEU A 418 18.49 23.87 -16.95
N ASP A 419 18.48 23.79 -18.29
CA ASP A 419 17.33 24.14 -19.13
C ASP A 419 16.15 23.15 -18.98
N ASP A 420 16.39 22.00 -18.34
CA ASP A 420 15.38 20.94 -18.11
C ASP A 420 14.73 21.04 -16.73
N LEU A 421 15.26 21.92 -15.87
CA LEU A 421 14.74 22.18 -14.54
C LEU A 421 13.67 23.28 -14.53
N PRO A 422 12.81 23.34 -13.50
CA PRO A 422 11.97 24.52 -13.25
C PRO A 422 12.82 25.77 -13.00
N ASP A 423 12.36 26.93 -13.49
CA ASP A 423 13.04 28.23 -13.35
C ASP A 423 13.40 28.57 -11.90
N GLU A 424 12.55 28.18 -10.95
CA GLU A 424 12.75 28.39 -9.51
C GLU A 424 14.00 27.71 -8.95
N ILE A 425 14.44 26.61 -9.58
CA ILE A 425 15.60 25.82 -9.19
C ILE A 425 16.80 26.22 -10.06
N ALA A 426 16.58 26.41 -11.36
CA ALA A 426 17.61 26.80 -12.31
C ALA A 426 18.24 28.18 -11.99
N HIS A 427 17.45 29.12 -11.46
CA HIS A 427 17.89 30.48 -11.14
C HIS A 427 17.97 30.76 -9.62
N PHE A 428 17.93 29.72 -8.78
CA PHE A 428 17.98 29.91 -7.33
C PHE A 428 19.32 30.48 -6.89
N GLY A 429 19.32 31.71 -6.34
CA GLY A 429 20.54 32.42 -5.94
C GLY A 429 21.07 33.40 -7.00
N GLU A 430 20.45 33.48 -8.18
CA GLU A 430 20.69 34.61 -9.09
C GLU A 430 19.99 35.85 -8.53
N ILE A 431 20.77 36.85 -8.15
CA ILE A 431 20.26 38.18 -7.80
C ILE A 431 19.45 38.66 -9.02
N PRO A 432 18.16 39.04 -8.88
CA PRO A 432 17.42 39.61 -9.99
C PRO A 432 18.25 40.79 -10.51
N PRO A 433 18.52 40.89 -11.83
CA PRO A 433 19.29 42.01 -12.34
C PRO A 433 18.56 43.28 -11.91
N ALA A 434 19.17 44.01 -10.98
CA ALA A 434 18.74 45.35 -10.63
C ALA A 434 18.54 46.10 -11.94
N PHE A 435 17.38 46.74 -12.07
CA PHE A 435 17.00 47.61 -13.18
C PHE A 435 18.21 48.40 -13.70
N ALA A 436 18.87 47.88 -14.73
CA ALA A 436 19.81 48.62 -15.54
C ALA A 436 18.96 49.43 -16.52
N SER A 437 18.47 50.54 -16.00
CA SER A 437 17.86 51.60 -16.77
C SER A 437 18.83 52.05 -17.87
N GLY A 438 18.33 52.05 -19.11
CA GLY A 438 18.86 52.88 -20.18
C GLY A 438 19.87 52.18 -21.10
N SER A 439 19.38 51.70 -22.25
CA SER A 439 19.64 52.38 -23.52
C SER A 439 18.86 51.68 -24.64
N SER A 440 17.86 52.37 -25.15
CA SER A 440 17.19 52.03 -26.39
C SER A 440 18.16 52.29 -27.54
N MET A 441 18.55 51.27 -28.29
CA MET A 441 19.17 51.45 -29.60
C MET A 441 18.27 50.88 -30.69
N VAL A 442 17.99 51.79 -31.60
CA VAL A 442 17.04 51.78 -32.71
C VAL A 442 17.45 50.75 -33.76
N GLY A 443 16.43 50.18 -34.41
CA GLY A 443 16.58 49.24 -35.51
C GLY A 443 17.45 49.76 -36.65
N GLY A 444 18.41 48.93 -37.04
CA GLY A 444 19.23 49.05 -38.23
C GLY A 444 20.00 47.74 -38.39
N ALA A 445 20.06 47.20 -39.61
CA ALA A 445 20.77 45.97 -39.92
C ALA A 445 22.21 46.02 -39.36
N LEU A 446 22.53 45.15 -38.41
CA LEU A 446 23.82 45.16 -37.72
C LEU A 446 24.87 44.52 -38.63
N SER A 447 25.87 45.31 -39.03
CA SER A 447 27.02 44.87 -39.81
C SER A 447 27.88 43.88 -39.01
N LEU A 448 28.60 43.01 -39.73
CA LEU A 448 29.58 42.03 -39.20
C LEU A 448 30.61 42.63 -38.23
N GLU A 449 30.91 43.92 -38.37
CA GLU A 449 31.81 44.67 -37.49
C GLU A 449 31.24 44.89 -36.07
N THR A 450 29.92 44.92 -35.93
CA THR A 450 29.26 45.11 -34.62
C THR A 450 29.27 43.82 -33.80
N PHE A 451 29.14 42.68 -34.48
CA PHE A 451 29.22 41.35 -33.86
C PHE A 451 30.65 41.05 -33.34
N GLN A 452 31.67 41.53 -34.07
CA GLN A 452 33.07 41.43 -33.63
C GLN A 452 33.41 42.33 -32.43
N ARG A 453 32.72 43.46 -32.24
CA ARG A 453 32.87 44.29 -31.02
C ARG A 453 32.18 43.70 -29.79
N MET A 454 31.10 42.93 -29.98
CA MET A 454 30.40 42.26 -28.87
C MET A 454 31.18 41.05 -28.33
N LEU A 455 32.04 40.44 -29.17
CA LEU A 455 32.89 39.32 -28.77
C LEU A 455 34.15 39.84 -28.05
N GLY A 456 34.18 39.73 -26.72
CA GLY A 456 35.32 40.09 -25.88
C GLY A 456 35.14 41.36 -25.03
N ASP A 457 33.99 42.03 -25.14
CA ASP A 457 33.62 43.14 -24.26
C ASP A 457 32.79 42.62 -23.07
N PRO A 458 33.25 42.78 -21.81
CA PRO A 458 32.57 42.29 -20.61
C PRO A 458 31.21 42.95 -20.34
N GLN A 459 30.82 43.98 -21.08
CA GLN A 459 29.50 44.61 -20.96
C GLN A 459 28.36 43.79 -21.58
N PHE A 460 28.65 42.88 -22.53
CA PHE A 460 27.64 42.06 -23.18
C PHE A 460 27.60 40.66 -22.58
N LYS A 461 26.44 40.24 -22.10
CA LYS A 461 26.27 38.87 -21.59
C LYS A 461 26.10 37.92 -22.77
N LEU A 462 26.40 36.64 -22.54
CA LEU A 462 26.23 35.59 -23.55
C LEU A 462 24.79 35.59 -24.12
N ASP A 463 23.79 35.85 -23.28
CA ASP A 463 22.38 35.91 -23.67
C ASP A 463 22.08 37.05 -24.67
N ASP A 464 22.79 38.19 -24.57
CA ASP A 464 22.63 39.32 -25.49
C ASP A 464 23.20 38.99 -26.89
N ILE A 465 24.34 38.28 -26.93
CA ILE A 465 24.96 37.81 -28.18
C ILE A 465 24.07 36.76 -28.85
N VAL A 466 23.56 35.80 -28.06
CA VAL A 466 22.64 34.77 -28.55
C VAL A 466 21.36 35.41 -29.08
N ARG A 467 20.79 36.40 -28.39
CA ARG A 467 19.60 37.14 -28.85
C ARG A 467 19.82 37.81 -30.20
N VAL A 468 20.91 38.56 -30.36
CA VAL A 468 21.21 39.26 -31.62
C VAL A 468 21.38 38.24 -32.76
N HIS A 469 22.10 37.15 -32.52
CA HIS A 469 22.31 36.12 -33.54
C HIS A 469 21.02 35.41 -33.95
N VAL A 470 20.20 35.02 -32.97
CA VAL A 470 18.93 34.33 -33.20
C VAL A 470 17.97 35.22 -33.98
N MET A 471 17.87 36.51 -33.63
CA MET A 471 16.99 37.47 -34.32
C MET A 471 17.45 37.75 -35.74
N GLU A 472 18.76 37.85 -35.99
CA GLU A 472 19.33 38.02 -37.32
C GLU A 472 19.02 36.81 -38.22
N VAL A 473 19.23 35.58 -37.72
CA VAL A 473 18.90 34.37 -38.48
C VAL A 473 17.39 34.24 -38.72
N LEU A 474 16.57 34.66 -37.76
CA LEU A 474 15.11 34.65 -37.94
C LEU A 474 14.64 35.66 -39.00
N ALA A 475 15.27 36.85 -39.03
CA ALA A 475 14.99 37.89 -40.02
C ALA A 475 15.40 37.47 -41.44
N ARG A 476 16.56 36.81 -41.59
CA ARG A 476 17.02 36.25 -42.87
C ARG A 476 16.16 35.11 -43.40
N GLU A 477 15.38 34.47 -42.53
CA GLU A 477 14.47 33.38 -42.87
C GLU A 477 13.01 33.86 -42.99
N ASP A 478 12.75 35.17 -43.07
CA ASP A 478 11.41 35.78 -43.14
C ASP A 478 10.46 35.27 -42.03
N GLY A 479 10.99 35.05 -40.82
CA GLY A 479 10.21 34.55 -39.68
C GLY A 479 9.92 33.04 -39.72
N ASN A 480 10.49 32.28 -40.65
CA ASN A 480 10.37 30.82 -40.69
C ASN A 480 11.16 30.16 -39.55
N LYS A 481 10.49 29.95 -38.42
CA LYS A 481 11.07 29.32 -37.21
C LYS A 481 11.66 27.93 -37.46
N ALA A 482 11.14 27.16 -38.42
CA ALA A 482 11.68 25.83 -38.74
C ALA A 482 12.93 25.89 -39.65
N GLY A 483 13.05 26.92 -40.49
CA GLY A 483 14.27 27.21 -41.27
C GLY A 483 15.37 27.77 -40.38
N ALA A 484 15.03 28.73 -39.52
CA ALA A 484 15.96 29.35 -38.58
C ALA A 484 16.58 28.32 -37.60
N ALA A 485 15.78 27.40 -37.05
CA ALA A 485 16.28 26.35 -36.17
C ALA A 485 17.32 25.43 -36.85
N ARG A 486 17.08 25.07 -38.12
CA ARG A 486 18.03 24.27 -38.91
C ARG A 486 19.33 25.01 -39.18
N LYS A 487 19.27 26.31 -39.53
CA LYS A 487 20.47 27.12 -39.77
C LYS A 487 21.28 27.42 -38.51
N LEU A 488 20.59 27.55 -37.37
CA LEU A 488 21.21 27.72 -36.05
C LEU A 488 21.77 26.40 -35.49
N GLY A 489 21.48 25.25 -36.12
CA GLY A 489 21.91 23.94 -35.62
C GLY A 489 21.25 23.54 -34.30
N ILE A 490 20.11 24.15 -33.95
CA ILE A 490 19.40 23.89 -32.69
C ILE A 490 18.04 23.24 -32.96
N HIS A 491 17.56 22.45 -32.00
CA HIS A 491 16.23 21.87 -32.10
C HIS A 491 15.15 22.96 -32.10
N ARG A 492 14.08 22.77 -32.88
CA ARG A 492 13.01 23.78 -33.05
C ARG A 492 12.42 24.24 -31.70
N ARG A 493 12.31 23.33 -30.73
CA ARG A 493 11.82 23.62 -29.38
C ARG A 493 12.75 24.56 -28.59
N LYS A 494 14.07 24.41 -28.75
CA LYS A 494 15.07 25.32 -28.16
C LYS A 494 14.95 26.72 -28.74
N LEU A 495 14.72 26.84 -30.05
CA LEU A 495 14.44 28.14 -30.69
C LEU A 495 13.18 28.80 -30.12
N TYR A 496 12.08 28.06 -29.94
CA TYR A 496 10.87 28.61 -29.33
C TYR A 496 11.11 29.10 -27.89
N ARG A 497 11.82 28.32 -27.05
CA ARG A 497 12.18 28.73 -25.70
C ARG A 497 13.05 29.99 -25.68
N LEU A 498 14.03 30.10 -26.58
CA LEU A 498 14.86 31.31 -26.71
C LEU A 498 14.00 32.52 -27.09
N LEU A 499 13.08 32.38 -28.05
CA LEU A 499 12.18 33.45 -28.44
C LEU A 499 11.24 33.88 -27.31
N ASP A 500 10.69 32.95 -26.54
CA ASP A 500 9.84 33.26 -25.38
C ASP A 500 10.64 33.97 -24.28
N ARG A 501 11.87 33.51 -24.00
CA ARG A 501 12.80 34.16 -23.06
C ARG A 501 13.15 35.59 -23.50
N PHE A 502 13.32 35.84 -24.80
CA PHE A 502 13.60 37.18 -25.33
C PHE A 502 12.38 38.11 -25.35
N ASN A 503 11.18 37.55 -25.51
CA ASN A 503 9.91 38.29 -25.51
C ASN A 503 9.36 38.59 -24.10
N GLY A 504 9.88 37.94 -23.05
CA GLY A 504 9.51 38.17 -21.64
C GLY A 504 9.98 39.51 -21.02
N ARG A 505 10.68 40.38 -21.77
CA ARG A 505 10.94 41.78 -21.37
C ARG A 505 9.88 42.67 -22.04
N PRO A 506 8.92 43.28 -21.31
CA PRO A 506 7.85 44.04 -21.94
C PRO A 506 8.39 45.35 -22.51
N SER A 507 8.48 45.45 -23.83
CA SER A 507 8.61 46.75 -24.52
C SER A 507 7.21 47.33 -24.73
N VAL A 508 6.92 48.38 -23.96
CA VAL A 508 5.81 49.31 -24.19
C VAL A 508 5.97 49.95 -25.57
N VAL A 509 5.09 49.63 -26.52
CA VAL A 509 4.65 50.57 -27.57
C VAL A 509 3.18 50.26 -27.92
N LYS A 510 2.30 51.21 -27.59
CA LYS A 510 0.97 51.35 -28.19
C LYS A 510 1.14 52.01 -29.56
N THR A 511 0.55 51.42 -30.60
CA THR A 511 -0.02 52.12 -31.76
C THR A 511 -0.84 51.09 -32.55
N THR A 512 -2.17 51.13 -32.41
CA THR A 512 -3.12 51.54 -33.49
C THR A 512 -2.97 50.75 -34.77
N GLU A 513 -3.81 49.72 -34.93
CA GLU A 513 -4.57 49.41 -36.15
C GLU A 513 -5.43 48.17 -35.88
N GLU A 514 -6.70 48.38 -35.55
CA GLU A 514 -7.79 47.41 -35.81
C GLU A 514 -9.13 48.10 -35.50
N ARG A 515 -9.52 48.98 -36.42
CA ARG A 515 -10.93 49.11 -36.79
C ARG A 515 -11.08 48.38 -38.12
N VAL A 516 -12.28 47.83 -38.33
CA VAL A 516 -12.80 47.13 -39.52
C VAL A 516 -12.74 45.60 -39.43
N CYS A 517 -13.74 45.02 -38.76
CA CYS A 517 -14.79 44.23 -39.40
C CYS A 517 -15.75 43.68 -38.34
N GLU A 518 -16.70 44.53 -37.94
CA GLU A 518 -18.01 44.06 -37.53
C GLU A 518 -18.83 43.88 -38.82
N SER A 519 -19.61 42.79 -38.87
CA SER A 519 -20.60 42.45 -39.91
C SER A 519 -20.07 41.71 -41.15
N ILE A 520 -20.33 40.38 -41.20
CA ILE A 520 -21.19 39.73 -42.22
C ILE A 520 -21.26 38.20 -41.92
N ARG A 521 -22.50 37.75 -41.65
CA ARG A 521 -23.09 36.38 -41.68
C ARG A 521 -22.66 35.32 -40.67
#